data_AF-A0A1A7Y968-F1
#
_entry.id   AF-A0A1A7Y968-F1
#
_cell.length_a   1.000
_cell.length_b   1.000
_cell.length_c   1.000
_cell.angle_alpha   90.00
_cell.angle_beta   90.00
_cell.angle_gamma   90.00
#
_symmetry.space_group_name_H-M   'P 1'
#
loop_
_entity.id
_entity.type
_entity.pdbx_description
1 polymer ?
#
loop_
_entity_poly.entity_id
_entity_poly.type
_entity_poly.pdbx_seq_one_letter_code
_entity_poly.pdbx_strand_id
1 'polypeptide(L)' 'VFDMTRLSTFQAVLKWKGDLDSKVTLSDGRPVPAVLLANKCDQRSHGLCPKLPKLDSFSQDHGFVGWFETS' A
#
# COMPACT_ATOMS: atom_id res chain seq x y z
N VAL A 1 1.53 -4.39 -1.91
CA VAL A 1 0.74 -4.35 -3.17
C VAL A 1 -0.71 -4.62 -2.83
N PHE A 2 -1.66 -3.93 -3.45
CA PHE A 2 -3.10 -4.24 -3.37
C PHE A 2 -3.75 -4.12 -4.76
N ASP A 3 -4.95 -4.67 -4.89
CA ASP A 3 -5.74 -4.68 -6.12
C ASP A 3 -6.76 -3.52 -6.08
N MET A 4 -6.69 -2.60 -7.06
CA MET A 4 -7.56 -1.43 -7.14
C MET A 4 -9.05 -1.78 -7.34
N THR A 5 -9.36 -3.02 -7.74
CA THR A 5 -10.73 -3.49 -7.90
C THR A 5 -11.32 -4.13 -6.63
N ARG A 6 -10.51 -4.36 -5.58
CA ARG A 6 -10.91 -5.15 -4.39
C ARG A 6 -10.49 -4.52 -3.06
N LEU A 7 -11.47 -3.98 -2.32
CA LEU A 7 -11.26 -3.23 -1.06
C LEU A 7 -10.57 -4.07 0.01
N SER A 8 -10.92 -5.35 0.09
CA SER A 8 -10.34 -6.26 1.08
C SER A 8 -8.82 -6.38 0.96
N THR A 9 -8.28 -6.23 -0.25
CA THR A 9 -6.83 -6.24 -0.48
C THR A 9 -6.18 -4.96 0.03
N PHE A 10 -6.86 -3.81 -0.07
CA PHE A 10 -6.40 -2.54 0.49
C PHE A 10 -6.42 -2.59 2.04
N GLN A 11 -7.50 -3.09 2.63
CA GLN A 11 -7.61 -3.26 4.09
C GLN A 11 -6.53 -4.19 4.67
N ALA A 12 -6.03 -5.14 3.87
CA ALA A 12 -4.94 -6.02 4.27
C ALA A 12 -3.55 -5.36 4.24
N VAL A 13 -3.38 -4.21 3.57
CA VAL A 13 -2.08 -3.54 3.43
C VAL A 13 -1.44 -3.24 4.79
N LEU A 14 -2.21 -2.74 5.75
CA LEU A 14 -1.67 -2.42 7.08
C LEU A 14 -1.27 -3.66 7.88
N LYS A 15 -1.98 -4.78 7.69
CA LYS A 15 -1.58 -6.07 8.28
C LYS A 15 -0.23 -6.51 7.73
N TRP A 16 -0.05 -6.40 6.40
CA TRP A 16 1.22 -6.72 5.75
C TRP A 16 2.35 -5.77 6.15
N LYS A 17 2.08 -4.46 6.27
CA LYS A 17 3.07 -3.48 6.70
C LYS A 17 3.51 -3.73 8.14
N GLY A 18 2.56 -3.99 9.05
CA GLY A 18 2.89 -4.32 10.43
C GLY A 18 3.69 -5.63 10.56
N ASP A 19 3.35 -6.65 9.77
CA ASP A 19 4.11 -7.90 9.73
C ASP A 19 5.56 -7.67 9.26
N LEU A 20 5.74 -6.90 8.18
CA LEU A 20 7.05 -6.52 7.64
C LEU A 20 7.89 -5.78 8.68
N ASP A 21 7.34 -4.73 9.27
CA ASP A 21 8.03 -3.87 10.24
C ASP A 21 8.41 -4.64 11.52
N SER A 22 7.62 -5.66 11.89
CA SER A 22 7.91 -6.49 13.07
C SER A 22 9.02 -7.52 12.86
N LYS A 23 9.26 -7.91 11.61
CA LYS A 23 10.15 -9.03 11.25
C LYS A 23 11.49 -8.59 10.67
N VAL A 24 11.54 -7.41 10.04
CA VAL A 24 12.72 -6.95 9.31
C VAL A 24 12.98 -5.48 9.58
N THR A 25 14.20 -5.18 10.02
CA THR A 25 14.73 -3.84 10.19
C THR A 25 16.07 -3.72 9.49
N LEU A 26 16.46 -2.48 9.17
CA LEU A 26 17.82 -2.17 8.73
C LEU A 26 18.81 -2.35 9.89
N SER A 27 20.11 -2.34 9.59
CA SER A 27 21.17 -2.48 10.60
C SER A 27 21.17 -1.37 11.65
N ASP A 28 20.56 -0.22 11.36
CA ASP A 28 20.39 0.91 12.27
C ASP A 28 19.07 0.86 13.07
N GLY A 29 18.30 -0.23 12.96
CA GLY A 29 17.05 -0.44 13.68
C GLY A 29 15.83 0.23 13.05
N ARG A 30 15.98 0.99 11.95
CA ARG A 30 14.84 1.59 11.26
C ARG A 30 14.07 0.54 10.44
N PRO A 31 12.75 0.71 10.22
CA PRO A 31 12.00 -0.14 9.31
C PRO A 31 12.58 -0.10 7.89
N VAL A 32 12.44 -1.21 7.16
CA VAL A 32 12.86 -1.25 5.76
C VAL A 32 11.99 -0.33 4.89
N PRO A 33 12.58 0.39 3.91
CA PRO A 33 11.80 1.20 2.98
C PRO A 33 10.80 0.35 2.19
N ALA A 34 9.53 0.75 2.21
CA ALA A 34 8.45 0.04 1.52
C ALA A 34 7.68 0.97 0.59
N VAL A 35 7.35 0.49 -0.60
CA VAL A 35 6.55 1.20 -1.61
C VAL A 35 5.18 0.54 -1.75
N LEU A 36 4.11 1.33 -1.74
CA LEU A 36 2.75 0.84 -1.92
C LEU A 36 2.38 0.78 -3.40
N LEU A 37 2.12 -0.40 -3.94
CA LEU A 37 1.65 -0.54 -5.33
C LEU A 37 0.14 -0.76 -5.38
N ALA A 38 -0.55 0.15 -6.06
CA ALA A 38 -1.96 0.08 -6.42
C ALA A 38 -2.07 -0.60 -7.81
N ASN A 39 -2.24 -1.92 -7.80
CA ASN A 39 -2.19 -2.73 -9.01
C ASN A 39 -3.56 -2.81 -9.71
N LYS A 40 -3.55 -3.14 -11.01
CA LYS A 40 -4.72 -3.20 -11.90
C LYS A 40 -5.38 -1.84 -12.11
N CYS A 41 -4.57 -0.79 -12.24
CA CYS A 41 -5.07 0.56 -12.50
C CYS A 41 -5.76 0.68 -13.87
N ASP A 42 -5.51 -0.25 -14.80
CA ASP A 42 -6.22 -0.38 -16.07
C ASP A 42 -7.68 -0.82 -15.89
N GLN A 43 -8.01 -1.54 -14.82
CA GLN A 43 -9.36 -2.06 -14.54
C GLN A 43 -10.21 -1.09 -13.71
N ARG A 44 -9.78 0.17 -13.61
CA ARG A 44 -10.35 1.20 -12.72
C ARG A 44 -11.83 1.49 -12.99
N SER A 45 -12.28 1.33 -14.24
CA SER A 45 -13.69 1.46 -14.65
C SER A 45 -14.62 0.42 -14.02
N HIS A 46 -14.08 -0.73 -13.60
CA HIS A 46 -14.82 -1.83 -12.97
C HIS A 46 -14.62 -1.92 -11.45
N GLY A 47 -13.79 -1.05 -10.87
CA GLY A 47 -13.29 -1.15 -9.49
C GLY A 47 -13.80 -0.09 -8.51
N LEU A 48 -13.27 -0.12 -7.28
CA LEU A 48 -13.67 0.68 -6.11
C LEU A 48 -13.17 2.13 -6.13
N CYS A 49 -13.12 2.73 -7.31
CA CYS A 49 -12.40 3.98 -7.54
C CYS A 49 -12.83 5.19 -6.69
N PRO A 50 -14.11 5.40 -6.31
CA PRO A 50 -14.48 6.56 -5.52
C PRO A 50 -14.18 6.44 -4.01
N LYS A 51 -13.80 5.25 -3.51
CA LYS A 51 -13.76 4.96 -2.06
C LYS A 51 -12.35 4.85 -1.48
N LEU A 52 -11.30 4.92 -2.29
CA LEU A 52 -9.94 4.87 -1.77
C LEU A 52 -9.56 6.22 -1.15
N PRO A 53 -8.92 6.23 0.05
CA PRO A 53 -8.39 7.46 0.63
C PRO A 53 -7.32 8.05 -0.30
N LYS A 54 -6.98 9.33 -0.08
CA LYS A 54 -5.84 9.96 -0.75
C LYS A 54 -4.58 9.13 -0.45
N LEU A 55 -4.10 8.39 -1.45
CA LEU A 55 -3.02 7.42 -1.29
C LEU A 55 -1.70 8.11 -0.91
N ASP A 56 -1.52 9.38 -1.28
CA ASP A 56 -0.39 10.20 -0.83
C ASP A 56 -0.33 10.29 0.70
N SER A 57 -1.42 10.75 1.32
CA SER A 57 -1.51 10.86 2.79
C SER A 57 -1.41 9.49 3.46
N PHE A 58 -2.14 8.50 2.95
CA PHE A 58 -2.09 7.13 3.47
C PHE A 58 -0.67 6.55 3.46
N SER A 59 0.08 6.78 2.38
CA SER A 59 1.44 6.26 2.25
C SER A 59 2.38 6.91 3.28
N GLN A 60 2.30 8.23 3.43
CA GLN A 60 3.11 8.97 4.40
C GLN A 60 2.76 8.58 5.84
N ASP A 61 1.47 8.55 6.19
CA ASP A 61 0.97 8.26 7.54
C ASP A 61 1.34 6.85 8.02
N HIS A 62 1.49 5.89 7.09
CA HIS A 62 1.82 4.50 7.39
C HIS A 62 3.27 4.11 7.07
N GLY A 63 4.14 5.09 6.85
CA GLY A 63 5.58 4.87 6.70
C GLY A 63 5.98 4.16 5.41
N PHE A 64 5.20 4.33 4.35
CA PHE A 64 5.63 4.01 2.98
C PHE A 64 6.42 5.19 2.41
N VAL A 65 7.48 4.91 1.66
CA VAL A 65 8.30 5.96 1.02
C VAL A 65 7.65 6.55 -0.22
N GLY A 66 6.58 5.93 -0.71
CA GLY A 66 5.80 6.38 -1.85
C GLY A 66 4.82 5.32 -2.32
N TRP A 67 4.04 5.66 -3.34
CA TRP A 67 3.10 4.76 -3.97
C TRP A 67 3.04 4.95 -5.48
N PHE A 68 2.66 3.90 -6.19
CA PHE A 68 2.53 3.91 -7.65
C PHE A 68 1.33 3.10 -8.11
N GLU A 69 0.71 3.54 -9.19
CA GLU A 69 -0.25 2.75 -9.94
C GLU A 69 0.48 1.83 -10.91
N THR A 70 0.03 0.57 -11.01
CA THR A 70 0.68 -0.48 -11.81
C THR A 70 -0.37 -1.34 -12.51
N SER A 71 0.02 -1.97 -13.63
CA SER A 71 -0.78 -2.91 -14.44
C SER A 71 0.03 -4.19 -14.67
#